data_AF-A0AAW0Z4Q6-F1
#
_entry.id   AF-A0AAW0Z4Q6-F1
#
_cell.length_a   1.000
_cell.length_b   1.000
_cell.length_c   1.000
_cell.angle_alpha   90.00
_cell.angle_beta   90.00
_cell.angle_gamma   90.00
#
_symmetry.space_group_name_H-M   'P 1'
#
loop_
_entity.id
_entity.type
_entity.pdbx_description
1 polymer ?
#
loop_
_entity_poly.entity_id
_entity_poly.type
_entity_poly.pdbx_seq_one_letter_code
_entity_poly.pdbx_strand_id
1 'polypeptide(L)'
;MVVKAAETPNIGFDFSNHARNQFLGQRLQGTPKATSTGTTIVGVVFGGGNSGEEPGVCLGADTRATGGPIVADKNCEKIHYLTPQIRCCGAGTAADTEFVTNLISSNLELHALSQGRPARIVTAMTMLKQYLFRYQGHVGAHLVLGGVDSTGPHLFTVHAHGSTDKLPYVTMGSGSLAAMAVFESSFKENMTRAEAIALVARAIRSGIFNDLGSGSNVDVAVITKSGTEMLRNYEMPNERSNKSRNYKFRRGTTAWTKENIRSLIVSEDVKITTGAGKDQGGFEARQVPTGAGPGGEEGMDLDS
;
A
#
# COMPACT_ATOMS: atom_id res chain seq x y z
N MET A 1 32.28 -22.08 -17.23
CA MET A 1 31.76 -21.34 -18.40
C MET A 1 31.43 -19.93 -17.92
N VAL A 2 32.33 -18.97 -18.14
CA VAL A 2 32.14 -17.59 -17.70
C VAL A 2 31.13 -16.95 -18.63
N VAL A 3 29.94 -16.64 -18.12
CA VAL A 3 28.94 -15.88 -18.88
C VAL A 3 29.52 -14.49 -19.06
N LYS A 4 29.99 -14.18 -20.28
CA LYS A 4 30.37 -12.81 -20.66
C LYS A 4 29.17 -11.92 -20.34
N ALA A 5 29.37 -10.91 -19.51
CA ALA A 5 28.40 -9.83 -19.37
C ALA A 5 28.11 -9.30 -20.77
N ALA A 6 26.85 -9.35 -21.20
CA ALA A 6 26.46 -8.82 -22.49
C ALA A 6 26.83 -7.33 -22.51
N GLU A 7 27.69 -6.94 -23.43
CA GLU A 7 27.98 -5.53 -23.69
C GLU A 7 26.65 -4.85 -24.02
N THR A 8 26.14 -4.00 -23.12
CA THR A 8 25.00 -3.14 -23.42
C THR A 8 25.43 -2.20 -24.53
N PRO A 9 24.87 -2.32 -25.75
CA PRO A 9 25.28 -1.47 -26.85
C PRO A 9 24.90 -0.02 -26.51
N ASN A 10 25.82 0.91 -26.79
CA ASN A 10 25.65 2.34 -26.57
C ASN A 10 24.73 2.95 -27.65
N ILE A 11 23.49 2.45 -27.73
CA ILE A 11 22.43 2.95 -28.60
C ILE A 11 21.55 3.87 -27.79
N GLY A 12 21.33 5.10 -28.28
CA GLY A 12 20.50 6.10 -27.61
C GLY A 12 19.05 5.66 -27.35
N PHE A 13 18.58 4.64 -28.07
CA PHE A 13 17.28 3.98 -27.83
C PHE A 13 17.43 2.45 -27.89
N ASP A 14 17.05 1.76 -26.82
CA ASP A 14 17.00 0.30 -26.75
C ASP A 14 15.54 -0.19 -26.83
N PHE A 15 15.21 -0.89 -27.92
CA PHE A 15 13.88 -1.45 -28.18
C PHE A 15 13.82 -2.97 -27.98
N SER A 16 14.85 -3.59 -27.38
CA SER A 16 14.91 -5.04 -27.13
C SER A 16 13.68 -5.56 -26.39
N ASN A 17 13.21 -4.80 -25.39
CA ASN A 17 12.00 -5.11 -24.62
C ASN A 17 10.73 -5.06 -25.47
N HIS A 18 10.63 -4.13 -26.42
CA HIS A 18 9.48 -4.05 -27.32
C HIS A 18 9.43 -5.27 -28.24
N ALA A 19 10.55 -5.62 -28.88
CA ALA A 19 10.66 -6.79 -29.75
C ALA A 19 10.35 -8.09 -28.98
N ARG A 20 10.87 -8.23 -27.76
CA ARG A 20 10.57 -9.36 -26.86
C ARG A 20 9.07 -9.43 -26.53
N ASN A 21 8.46 -8.30 -26.15
CA ASN A 21 7.04 -8.25 -25.80
C ASN A 21 6.15 -8.59 -27.01
N GLN A 22 6.50 -8.12 -28.20
CA GLN A 22 5.80 -8.44 -29.44
C GLN A 22 5.86 -9.94 -29.75
N PHE A 23 7.06 -10.53 -29.65
CA PHE A 23 7.26 -11.97 -29.84
C PHE A 23 6.48 -12.81 -28.82
N LEU A 24 6.52 -12.42 -27.54
CA LEU A 24 5.77 -13.11 -26.49
C LEU A 24 4.26 -12.95 -26.68
N GLY A 25 3.78 -11.77 -27.08
CA GLY A 25 2.36 -11.54 -27.36
C GLY A 25 1.82 -12.44 -28.48
N GLN A 26 2.62 -12.69 -29.53
CA GLN A 26 2.26 -13.63 -30.60
C GLN A 26 2.18 -15.08 -30.11
N ARG A 27 3.08 -15.49 -29.19
CA ARG A 27 3.11 -16.86 -28.65
C ARG A 27 2.10 -17.13 -27.54
N LEU A 28 1.82 -16.15 -26.70
CA LEU A 28 0.95 -16.27 -25.52
C LEU A 28 -0.52 -15.93 -25.82
N GLN A 29 -0.88 -15.76 -27.10
CA GLN A 29 -2.24 -15.36 -27.54
C GLN A 29 -2.72 -14.05 -26.87
N GLY A 30 -1.81 -13.11 -26.64
CA GLY A 30 -2.11 -11.81 -26.05
C GLY A 30 -1.01 -11.27 -25.15
N THR A 31 -1.08 -9.97 -24.89
CA THR A 31 -0.28 -9.31 -23.84
C THR A 31 -1.05 -9.33 -22.51
N PRO A 32 -0.38 -9.54 -21.37
CA PRO A 32 -1.01 -9.38 -20.06
C PRO A 32 -1.65 -8.00 -19.96
N LYS A 33 -2.94 -7.95 -19.62
CA LYS A 33 -3.65 -6.69 -19.44
C LYS A 33 -3.36 -6.14 -18.05
N ALA A 34 -2.85 -4.91 -18.01
CA ALA A 34 -2.75 -4.17 -16.76
C ALA A 34 -4.16 -3.95 -16.18
N THR A 35 -4.35 -4.29 -14.91
CA THR A 35 -5.62 -4.04 -14.22
C THR A 35 -5.52 -2.67 -13.55
N SER A 36 -6.23 -1.69 -14.11
CA SER A 36 -6.36 -0.38 -13.48
C SER A 36 -7.33 -0.46 -12.32
N THR A 37 -7.01 0.27 -11.25
CA THR A 37 -7.88 0.38 -10.07
C THR A 37 -8.62 1.72 -10.09
N GLY A 38 -9.88 1.71 -9.70
CA GLY A 38 -10.58 2.94 -9.34
C GLY A 38 -9.94 3.56 -8.10
N THR A 39 -9.68 4.87 -8.12
CA THR A 39 -8.92 5.56 -7.08
C THR A 39 -9.20 7.06 -7.11
N THR A 40 -9.26 7.69 -5.93
CA THR A 40 -9.17 9.14 -5.79
C THR A 40 -8.01 9.47 -4.87
N ILE A 41 -7.05 10.24 -5.36
CA ILE A 41 -5.93 10.78 -4.57
C ILE A 41 -5.85 12.28 -4.73
N VAL A 42 -5.50 12.98 -3.65
CA VAL A 42 -5.45 14.44 -3.60
C VAL A 42 -4.26 14.92 -2.78
N GLY A 43 -3.87 16.17 -2.98
CA GLY A 43 -2.92 16.85 -2.13
C GLY A 43 -3.17 18.35 -2.06
N VAL A 44 -2.80 18.97 -0.95
CA VAL A 44 -2.86 20.42 -0.75
C VAL A 44 -1.68 20.90 0.11
N VAL A 45 -1.11 22.04 -0.25
CA VAL A 45 -0.12 22.76 0.55
C VAL A 45 -0.84 23.62 1.58
N PHE A 46 -0.40 23.60 2.82
CA PHE A 46 -0.99 24.36 3.92
C PHE A 46 0.08 25.09 4.74
N GLY A 47 -0.37 25.96 5.65
CA GLY A 47 0.50 26.70 6.56
C GLY A 47 1.30 27.81 5.87
N GLY A 48 2.17 28.46 6.65
CA GLY A 48 2.90 29.64 6.20
C GLY A 48 2.08 30.94 6.24
N GLY A 49 2.71 32.05 5.88
CA GLY A 49 2.08 33.37 5.84
C GLY A 49 1.41 33.75 7.17
N ASN A 50 0.12 34.11 7.09
CA ASN A 50 -0.68 34.59 8.22
C ASN A 50 -1.30 33.49 9.09
N SER A 51 -1.10 32.21 8.75
CA SER A 51 -1.71 31.08 9.50
C SER A 51 -1.10 30.88 10.89
N GLY A 52 0.14 31.34 11.11
CA GLY A 52 0.90 31.08 12.33
C GLY A 52 1.35 29.63 12.50
N GLU A 53 1.04 28.75 11.55
CA GLU A 53 1.38 27.33 11.59
C GLU A 53 2.55 26.97 10.66
N GLU A 54 3.24 25.88 11.00
CA GLU A 54 4.34 25.36 10.21
C GLU A 54 3.85 24.98 8.79
N PRO A 55 4.52 25.46 7.72
CA PRO A 55 4.14 25.13 6.36
C PRO A 55 4.35 23.63 6.07
N GLY A 56 3.39 23.01 5.41
CA GLY A 56 3.36 21.58 5.18
C GLY A 56 2.53 21.16 3.98
N VAL A 57 2.42 19.85 3.79
CA VAL A 57 1.62 19.23 2.73
C VAL A 57 0.67 18.21 3.35
N CYS A 58 -0.60 18.28 2.97
CA CYS A 58 -1.61 17.30 3.36
C CYS A 58 -1.99 16.48 2.12
N LEU A 59 -1.77 15.17 2.17
CA LEU A 59 -2.18 14.23 1.12
C LEU A 59 -3.40 13.42 1.58
N GLY A 60 -4.22 12.97 0.64
CA GLY A 60 -5.33 12.10 0.93
C GLY A 60 -5.59 11.07 -0.15
N ALA A 61 -6.13 9.93 0.26
CA ALA A 61 -6.49 8.83 -0.64
C ALA A 61 -7.71 8.07 -0.10
N ASP A 62 -8.44 7.42 -1.00
CA ASP A 62 -9.42 6.39 -0.63
C ASP A 62 -8.77 5.01 -0.48
N THR A 63 -9.43 4.06 0.19
CA THR A 63 -8.85 2.74 0.50
C THR A 63 -9.39 1.58 -0.34
N ARG A 64 -10.28 1.83 -1.31
CA ARG A 64 -10.83 0.78 -2.19
C ARG A 64 -9.85 0.45 -3.32
N ALA A 65 -9.61 -0.84 -3.57
CA ALA A 65 -8.95 -1.31 -4.79
C ALA A 65 -9.87 -2.26 -5.57
N THR A 66 -10.04 -2.00 -6.86
CA THR A 66 -10.93 -2.77 -7.74
C THR A 66 -10.14 -3.65 -8.71
N GLY A 67 -10.56 -4.91 -8.88
CA GLY A 67 -10.12 -5.80 -9.95
C GLY A 67 -11.19 -5.84 -11.04
N GLY A 68 -11.13 -4.91 -12.00
CA GLY A 68 -12.24 -4.67 -12.91
C GLY A 68 -13.47 -4.13 -12.14
N PRO A 69 -14.69 -4.65 -12.34
CA PRO A 69 -15.88 -4.16 -11.66
C PRO A 69 -16.02 -4.65 -10.20
N ILE A 70 -15.14 -5.54 -9.74
CA ILE A 70 -15.23 -6.16 -8.41
C ILE A 70 -14.27 -5.46 -7.45
N VAL A 71 -14.73 -5.14 -6.24
CA VAL A 71 -13.86 -4.66 -5.16
C VAL A 71 -12.99 -5.81 -4.68
N ALA A 72 -11.69 -5.73 -4.95
CA ALA A 72 -10.69 -6.73 -4.57
C ALA A 72 -10.21 -6.53 -3.13
N ASP A 73 -9.98 -5.27 -2.73
CA ASP A 73 -9.62 -4.89 -1.37
C ASP A 73 -10.40 -3.64 -0.95
N LYS A 74 -10.83 -3.61 0.31
CA LYS A 74 -11.56 -2.49 0.92
C LYS A 74 -10.65 -1.58 1.75
N ASN A 75 -9.46 -2.02 2.11
CA ASN A 75 -8.55 -1.30 3.00
C ASN A 75 -7.11 -1.25 2.45
N CYS A 76 -6.97 -1.01 1.15
CA CYS A 76 -5.70 -0.87 0.45
C CYS A 76 -5.04 0.48 0.78
N GLU A 77 -3.72 0.48 0.98
CA GLU A 77 -2.94 1.70 1.20
C GLU A 77 -2.43 2.26 -0.12
N LYS A 78 -2.70 3.54 -0.38
CA LYS A 78 -2.28 4.21 -1.62
C LYS A 78 -1.26 5.32 -1.40
N ILE A 79 -0.98 5.67 -0.14
CA ILE A 79 -0.01 6.71 0.23
C ILE A 79 1.32 6.04 0.59
N HIS A 80 2.19 5.90 -0.41
CA HIS A 80 3.46 5.21 -0.28
C HIS A 80 4.51 6.07 0.43
N TYR A 81 5.37 5.40 1.20
CA TYR A 81 6.57 5.98 1.80
C TYR A 81 7.67 6.18 0.75
N LEU A 82 8.36 7.32 0.80
CA LEU A 82 9.62 7.53 0.07
C LEU A 82 10.75 7.91 1.03
N THR A 83 10.51 8.91 1.88
CA THR A 83 11.43 9.35 2.95
C THR A 83 10.61 9.82 4.16
N PRO A 84 11.21 10.13 5.32
CA PRO A 84 10.46 10.60 6.49
C PRO A 84 9.63 11.88 6.22
N GLN A 85 10.08 12.73 5.29
CA GLN A 85 9.43 14.00 4.90
C GLN A 85 8.85 13.99 3.47
N ILE A 86 8.81 12.84 2.78
CA ILE A 86 8.28 12.74 1.41
C ILE A 86 7.39 11.50 1.29
N ARG A 87 6.16 11.71 0.81
CA ARG A 87 5.20 10.66 0.49
C ARG A 87 4.72 10.79 -0.96
N CYS A 88 4.22 9.68 -1.49
CA CYS A 88 3.73 9.61 -2.85
C CYS A 88 2.41 8.85 -2.90
N CYS A 89 1.34 9.47 -3.40
CA CYS A 89 0.09 8.76 -3.63
C CYS A 89 0.07 8.16 -5.02
N GLY A 90 -0.33 6.89 -5.14
CA GLY A 90 -0.43 6.17 -6.40
C GLY A 90 -1.86 6.05 -6.93
N ALA A 91 -2.04 6.30 -8.22
CA ALA A 91 -3.26 5.99 -8.98
C ALA A 91 -2.92 5.31 -10.32
N GLY A 92 -3.89 4.59 -10.88
CA GLY A 92 -3.72 3.81 -12.11
C GLY A 92 -3.48 2.33 -11.84
N THR A 93 -2.46 1.76 -12.48
CA THR A 93 -2.08 0.36 -12.29
C THR A 93 -1.37 0.20 -10.94
N ALA A 94 -2.00 -0.48 -9.98
CA ALA A 94 -1.49 -0.58 -8.61
C ALA A 94 -0.09 -1.21 -8.52
N ALA A 95 0.19 -2.24 -9.31
CA ALA A 95 1.50 -2.88 -9.34
C ALA A 95 2.61 -1.94 -9.85
N ASP A 96 2.30 -1.10 -10.85
CA ASP A 96 3.24 -0.13 -11.38
C ASP A 96 3.55 0.96 -10.36
N THR A 97 2.51 1.47 -9.67
CA THR A 97 2.69 2.51 -8.64
C THR A 97 3.53 2.01 -7.48
N GLU A 98 3.28 0.79 -7.01
CA GLU A 98 4.04 0.17 -5.92
C GLU A 98 5.50 -0.08 -6.31
N PHE A 99 5.74 -0.67 -7.48
CA PHE A 99 7.10 -0.97 -7.92
C PHE A 99 7.93 0.30 -8.13
N VAL A 100 7.35 1.30 -8.81
CA VAL A 100 8.04 2.57 -9.08
C VAL A 100 8.34 3.32 -7.79
N THR A 101 7.37 3.42 -6.88
CA THR A 101 7.59 4.12 -5.61
C THR A 101 8.64 3.41 -4.74
N ASN A 102 8.61 2.08 -4.65
CA ASN A 102 9.62 1.31 -3.92
C ASN A 102 11.03 1.48 -4.52
N LEU A 103 11.15 1.43 -5.85
CA LEU A 103 12.42 1.66 -6.53
C LEU A 103 12.98 3.05 -6.24
N ILE A 104 12.13 4.08 -6.32
CA ILE A 104 12.56 5.47 -6.04
C ILE A 104 12.87 5.65 -4.55
N SER A 105 12.10 5.05 -3.64
CA SER A 105 12.38 5.08 -2.20
C SER A 105 13.77 4.53 -1.91
N SER A 106 14.11 3.37 -2.48
CA SER A 106 15.44 2.75 -2.31
C SER A 106 16.57 3.65 -2.86
N ASN A 107 16.38 4.25 -4.04
CA ASN A 107 17.36 5.17 -4.61
C ASN A 107 17.53 6.47 -3.80
N LEU A 108 16.45 6.99 -3.21
CA LEU A 108 16.49 8.17 -2.35
C LEU A 108 17.25 7.88 -1.05
N GLU A 109 17.06 6.70 -0.47
CA GLU A 109 17.79 6.26 0.71
C GLU A 109 19.30 6.12 0.41
N LEU A 110 19.65 5.45 -0.70
CA LEU A 110 21.04 5.36 -1.16
C LEU A 110 21.66 6.74 -1.39
N HIS A 111 20.91 7.66 -2.03
CA HIS A 111 21.35 9.03 -2.23
C HIS A 111 21.56 9.77 -0.91
N ALA A 112 20.65 9.62 0.06
CA ALA A 112 20.76 10.27 1.37
C ALA A 112 21.96 9.75 2.17
N LEU A 113 22.20 8.43 2.16
CA LEU A 113 23.35 7.79 2.81
C LEU A 113 24.67 8.24 2.18
N SER A 114 24.74 8.32 0.85
CA SER A 114 25.93 8.79 0.13
C SER A 114 26.23 10.28 0.39
N GLN A 115 25.20 11.12 0.45
CA GLN A 115 25.37 12.57 0.62
C GLN A 115 25.43 13.01 2.09
N GLY A 116 25.10 12.13 3.04
CA GLY A 116 25.01 12.47 4.46
C GLY A 116 23.93 13.52 4.79
N ARG A 117 22.93 13.70 3.92
CA ARG A 117 21.84 14.68 4.10
C ARG A 117 20.53 14.18 3.50
N PRO A 118 19.36 14.63 4.03
CA PRO A 118 18.07 14.28 3.47
C PRO A 118 17.95 14.66 1.98
N ALA A 119 17.30 13.78 1.21
CA ALA A 119 17.03 14.04 -0.20
C ALA A 119 16.00 15.17 -0.36
N ARG A 120 16.17 16.00 -1.39
CA ARG A 120 15.16 17.00 -1.78
C ARG A 120 14.05 16.35 -2.58
N ILE A 121 12.85 16.89 -2.50
CA ILE A 121 11.69 16.37 -3.25
C ILE A 121 11.86 16.50 -4.77
N VAL A 122 12.60 17.52 -5.24
CA VAL A 122 12.93 17.66 -6.66
C VAL A 122 13.77 16.50 -7.19
N THR A 123 14.56 15.85 -6.34
CA THR A 123 15.32 14.64 -6.68
C THR A 123 14.36 13.49 -6.94
N ALA A 124 13.40 13.27 -6.05
CA ALA A 124 12.37 12.24 -6.20
C ALA A 124 11.53 12.47 -7.47
N MET A 125 11.05 13.70 -7.69
CA MET A 125 10.30 14.08 -8.88
C MET A 125 11.09 13.82 -10.17
N THR A 126 12.38 14.17 -10.17
CA THR A 126 13.25 13.98 -11.35
C THR A 126 13.46 12.51 -11.67
N MET A 127 13.71 11.68 -10.65
CA MET A 127 13.85 10.23 -10.83
C MET A 127 12.56 9.59 -11.35
N LEU A 128 11.41 9.99 -10.79
CA LEU A 128 10.10 9.50 -11.23
C LEU A 128 9.81 9.85 -12.69
N LYS A 129 9.94 11.13 -13.08
CA LYS A 129 9.63 11.55 -14.44
C LYS A 129 10.56 10.92 -15.47
N GLN A 130 11.86 10.79 -15.17
CA GLN A 130 12.82 10.16 -16.08
C GLN A 130 12.52 8.68 -16.25
N TYR A 131 12.19 7.98 -15.15
CA TYR A 131 11.80 6.58 -15.20
C TYR A 131 10.55 6.40 -16.06
N LEU A 132 9.47 7.15 -15.77
CA LEU A 132 8.19 7.02 -16.49
C LEU A 132 8.32 7.41 -17.96
N PHE A 133 9.03 8.49 -18.26
CA PHE A 133 9.32 8.89 -19.64
C PHE A 133 10.12 7.83 -20.40
N ARG A 134 11.08 7.15 -19.76
CA ARG A 134 11.84 6.05 -20.39
C ARG A 134 10.92 4.93 -20.89
N TYR A 135 9.80 4.67 -20.22
CA TYR A 135 8.82 3.67 -20.64
C TYR A 135 7.70 4.24 -21.53
N GLN A 136 7.74 5.53 -21.91
CA GLN A 136 6.81 6.15 -22.86
C GLN A 136 5.34 5.87 -22.52
N GLY A 137 4.97 5.91 -21.23
CA GLY A 137 3.59 5.70 -20.78
C GLY A 137 3.14 4.24 -20.62
N HIS A 138 4.00 3.25 -20.88
CA HIS A 138 3.64 1.83 -20.66
C HIS A 138 3.56 1.45 -19.18
N VAL A 139 4.22 2.22 -18.31
CA VAL A 139 4.10 2.10 -16.86
C VAL A 139 2.97 3.04 -16.43
N GLY A 140 1.81 2.47 -16.09
CA GLY A 140 0.55 3.18 -15.86
C GLY A 140 0.45 3.82 -14.48
N ALA A 141 1.52 4.45 -14.00
CA ALA A 141 1.58 5.09 -12.69
C ALA A 141 1.29 6.59 -12.79
N HIS A 142 0.24 7.03 -12.10
CA HIS A 142 -0.12 8.43 -11.94
C HIS A 142 0.08 8.81 -10.49
N LEU A 143 0.97 9.77 -10.23
CA LEU A 143 1.51 9.99 -8.90
C LEU A 143 1.24 11.41 -8.42
N VAL A 144 0.87 11.53 -7.15
CA VAL A 144 0.87 12.80 -6.41
C VAL A 144 2.01 12.75 -5.40
N LEU A 145 3.07 13.52 -5.66
CA LEU A 145 4.27 13.57 -4.85
C LEU A 145 4.22 14.80 -3.94
N GLY A 146 4.21 14.59 -2.63
CA GLY A 146 4.16 15.66 -1.64
C GLY A 146 5.24 15.50 -0.59
N GLY A 147 5.80 16.62 -0.14
CA GLY A 147 6.81 16.60 0.91
C GLY A 147 7.32 17.97 1.30
N VAL A 148 8.10 18.00 2.36
CA VAL A 148 8.75 19.22 2.87
C VAL A 148 10.25 19.01 2.85
N ASP A 149 10.97 19.93 2.21
CA ASP A 149 12.43 19.91 2.20
C ASP A 149 13.02 21.23 2.73
N SER A 150 14.33 21.41 2.57
CA SER A 150 15.03 22.61 3.02
C SER A 150 14.49 23.92 2.42
N THR A 151 13.81 23.85 1.28
CA THR A 151 13.22 25.02 0.59
C THR A 151 11.74 25.22 0.88
N GLY A 152 11.12 24.32 1.65
CA GLY A 152 9.72 24.42 2.09
C GLY A 152 8.85 23.29 1.56
N PRO A 153 7.51 23.43 1.66
CA PRO A 153 6.58 22.43 1.15
C PRO A 153 6.49 22.48 -0.36
N HIS A 154 6.48 21.31 -0.99
CA HIS A 154 6.28 21.18 -2.43
C HIS A 154 5.33 20.03 -2.73
N LEU A 155 4.49 20.26 -3.74
CA LEU A 155 3.49 19.32 -4.21
C LEU A 155 3.56 19.26 -5.73
N PHE A 156 3.66 18.04 -6.25
CA PHE A 156 3.78 17.77 -7.68
C PHE A 156 2.81 16.69 -8.13
N THR A 157 2.36 16.78 -9.38
CA THR A 157 1.83 15.64 -10.12
C THR A 157 2.93 15.06 -10.99
N VAL A 158 2.90 13.74 -11.19
CA VAL A 158 3.69 13.05 -12.22
C VAL A 158 2.77 12.12 -12.97
N HIS A 159 2.56 12.37 -14.26
CA HIS A 159 1.72 11.50 -15.09
C HIS A 159 2.56 10.33 -15.65
N ALA A 160 1.89 9.24 -16.05
CA ALA A 160 2.52 8.04 -16.60
C ALA A 160 3.48 8.30 -17.80
N HIS A 161 3.25 9.37 -18.55
CA HIS A 161 4.11 9.76 -19.68
C HIS A 161 5.29 10.67 -19.28
N GLY A 162 5.44 10.99 -17.99
CA GLY A 162 6.56 11.76 -17.45
C GLY A 162 6.35 13.28 -17.40
N SER A 163 5.17 13.81 -17.75
CA SER A 163 4.86 15.22 -17.48
C SER A 163 4.72 15.47 -15.98
N THR A 164 5.06 16.69 -15.56
CA THR A 164 5.06 17.08 -14.16
C THR A 164 4.58 18.51 -13.99
N ASP A 165 3.66 18.73 -13.06
CA ASP A 165 3.18 20.06 -12.68
C ASP A 165 3.45 20.32 -11.21
N LYS A 166 3.71 21.59 -10.86
CA LYS A 166 3.86 22.07 -9.47
C LYS A 166 2.70 23.00 -9.15
N LEU A 167 1.85 22.61 -8.21
CA LEU A 167 0.59 23.30 -7.92
C LEU A 167 0.32 23.35 -6.41
N PRO A 168 -0.47 24.33 -5.91
CA PRO A 168 -0.83 24.43 -4.50
C PRO A 168 -1.77 23.31 -4.03
N TYR A 169 -2.59 22.77 -4.93
CA TYR A 169 -3.44 21.61 -4.72
C TYR A 169 -3.55 20.80 -6.00
N VAL A 170 -3.72 19.48 -5.88
CA VAL A 170 -3.78 18.55 -7.02
C VAL A 170 -4.72 17.39 -6.74
N THR A 171 -5.30 16.83 -7.80
CA THR A 171 -6.14 15.62 -7.73
C THR A 171 -5.79 14.68 -8.87
N MET A 172 -5.74 13.37 -8.61
CA MET A 172 -5.51 12.34 -9.63
C MET A 172 -6.41 11.12 -9.39
N GLY A 173 -6.56 10.28 -10.41
CA GLY A 173 -7.41 9.07 -10.38
C GLY A 173 -8.81 9.27 -10.97
N SER A 174 -9.66 8.24 -10.87
CA SER A 174 -10.99 8.20 -11.48
C SER A 174 -11.97 9.21 -10.86
N GLY A 175 -11.96 9.38 -9.53
CA GLY A 175 -12.80 10.37 -8.84
C GLY A 175 -12.16 11.76 -8.72
N SER A 176 -11.08 12.03 -9.46
CA SER A 176 -10.33 13.29 -9.40
C SER A 176 -11.19 14.52 -9.68
N LEU A 177 -12.09 14.47 -10.66
CA LEU A 177 -12.94 15.61 -11.02
C LEU A 177 -13.91 16.00 -9.89
N ALA A 178 -14.49 15.01 -9.20
CA ALA A 178 -15.37 15.25 -8.06
C ALA A 178 -14.61 15.84 -6.87
N ALA A 179 -13.36 15.42 -6.66
CA ALA A 179 -12.48 15.99 -5.66
C ALA A 179 -12.03 17.42 -6.02
N MET A 180 -11.71 17.67 -7.30
CA MET A 180 -11.27 18.97 -7.78
C MET A 180 -12.35 20.05 -7.58
N ALA A 181 -13.62 19.72 -7.84
CA ALA A 181 -14.74 20.63 -7.58
C ALA A 181 -14.78 21.10 -6.12
N VAL A 182 -14.42 20.24 -5.16
CA VAL A 182 -14.34 20.62 -3.73
C VAL A 182 -13.16 21.56 -3.48
N PHE A 183 -11.98 21.27 -4.05
CA PHE A 183 -10.82 22.16 -3.92
C PHE A 183 -11.10 23.55 -4.51
N GLU A 184 -11.59 23.64 -5.74
CA GLU A 184 -11.91 24.92 -6.38
C GLU A 184 -12.92 25.76 -5.58
N SER A 185 -13.90 25.11 -4.94
CA SER A 185 -14.92 25.83 -4.17
C SER A 185 -14.46 26.32 -2.79
N SER A 186 -13.49 25.65 -2.18
CA SER A 186 -13.23 25.75 -0.73
C SER A 186 -11.77 26.00 -0.36
N PHE A 187 -10.84 25.96 -1.32
CA PHE A 187 -9.43 26.23 -1.08
C PHE A 187 -9.20 27.68 -0.67
N LYS A 188 -8.30 27.87 0.29
CA LYS A 188 -7.78 29.17 0.71
C LYS A 188 -6.27 29.06 0.83
N GLU A 189 -5.57 30.13 0.49
CA GLU A 189 -4.13 30.19 0.75
C GLU A 189 -3.87 30.22 2.25
N ASN A 190 -2.75 29.64 2.68
CA ASN A 190 -2.32 29.62 4.08
C ASN A 190 -3.37 29.05 5.06
N MET A 191 -4.06 27.97 4.69
CA MET A 191 -4.95 27.24 5.61
C MET A 191 -4.17 26.68 6.79
N THR A 192 -4.84 26.61 7.94
CA THR A 192 -4.35 25.82 9.09
C THR A 192 -4.32 24.34 8.75
N ARG A 193 -3.53 23.56 9.49
CA ARG A 193 -3.45 22.10 9.41
C ARG A 193 -4.82 21.47 9.53
N ALA A 194 -5.64 21.93 10.48
CA ALA A 194 -6.99 21.39 10.70
C ALA A 194 -7.91 21.65 9.51
N GLU A 195 -7.88 22.87 8.94
CA GLU A 195 -8.64 23.20 7.73
C GLU A 195 -8.18 22.38 6.52
N ALA A 196 -6.86 22.16 6.38
CA ALA A 196 -6.31 21.35 5.30
C ALA A 196 -6.73 19.89 5.39
N ILE A 197 -6.68 19.28 6.57
CA ILE A 197 -7.18 17.91 6.82
C ILE A 197 -8.67 17.83 6.47
N ALA A 198 -9.48 18.78 6.96
CA ALA A 198 -10.91 18.80 6.70
C ALA A 198 -11.24 19.00 5.21
N LEU A 199 -10.46 19.82 4.49
CA LEU A 199 -10.63 20.02 3.05
C LEU A 199 -10.28 18.75 2.27
N VAL A 200 -9.15 18.11 2.58
CA VAL A 200 -8.71 16.85 1.96
C VAL A 200 -9.72 15.74 2.20
N ALA A 201 -10.18 15.56 3.44
CA ALA A 201 -11.15 14.53 3.77
C ALA A 201 -12.47 14.74 3.02
N ARG A 202 -12.95 16.00 2.92
CA ARG A 202 -14.14 16.35 2.15
C ARG A 202 -13.96 16.10 0.65
N ALA A 203 -12.79 16.39 0.09
CA ALA A 203 -12.49 16.16 -1.32
C ALA A 203 -12.47 14.66 -1.66
N ILE A 204 -11.82 13.84 -0.83
CA ILE A 204 -11.85 12.38 -1.00
C ILE A 204 -13.26 11.83 -0.83
N ARG A 205 -14.01 12.30 0.17
CA ARG A 205 -15.42 11.91 0.38
C ARG A 205 -16.30 12.22 -0.84
N SER A 206 -16.08 13.35 -1.50
CA SER A 206 -16.73 13.67 -2.77
C SER A 206 -16.41 12.62 -3.85
N GLY A 207 -15.15 12.21 -3.98
CA GLY A 207 -14.76 11.08 -4.84
C GLY A 207 -15.45 9.77 -4.46
N ILE A 208 -15.48 9.41 -3.18
CA ILE A 208 -16.10 8.17 -2.67
C ILE A 208 -17.58 8.05 -3.06
N PHE A 209 -18.35 9.13 -2.98
CA PHE A 209 -19.79 9.09 -3.25
C PHE A 209 -20.16 9.31 -4.72
N ASN A 210 -19.26 9.85 -5.53
CA ASN A 210 -19.53 10.17 -6.94
C ASN A 210 -18.75 9.32 -7.95
N ASP A 211 -17.79 8.50 -7.51
CA ASP A 211 -17.03 7.57 -8.36
C ASP A 211 -17.22 6.11 -7.89
N LEU A 212 -17.59 5.22 -8.82
CA LEU A 212 -17.78 3.79 -8.54
C LEU A 212 -16.47 3.09 -8.17
N GLY A 213 -15.38 3.56 -8.74
CA GLY A 213 -14.04 3.03 -8.54
C GLY A 213 -13.46 3.35 -7.17
N SER A 214 -13.90 4.45 -6.56
CA SER A 214 -13.43 4.93 -5.28
C SER A 214 -14.34 4.49 -4.13
N GLY A 215 -13.83 4.39 -2.91
CA GLY A 215 -14.68 4.12 -1.76
C GLY A 215 -13.99 3.62 -0.49
N SER A 216 -14.84 3.11 0.41
CA SER A 216 -14.46 2.63 1.73
C SER A 216 -14.06 3.77 2.68
N ASN A 217 -12.79 3.88 3.05
CA ASN A 217 -12.32 4.81 4.07
C ASN A 217 -11.51 5.95 3.43
N VAL A 218 -11.23 6.97 4.22
CA VAL A 218 -10.38 8.12 3.89
C VAL A 218 -9.09 8.02 4.67
N ASP A 219 -7.96 7.96 3.97
CA ASP A 219 -6.62 8.09 4.55
C ASP A 219 -6.11 9.52 4.35
N VAL A 220 -5.49 10.08 5.38
CA VAL A 220 -4.87 11.42 5.34
C VAL A 220 -3.43 11.33 5.82
N ALA A 221 -2.52 12.02 5.13
CA ALA A 221 -1.12 12.12 5.53
C ALA A 221 -0.72 13.59 5.67
N VAL A 222 -0.27 13.97 6.87
CA VAL A 222 0.20 15.33 7.14
C VAL A 222 1.73 15.31 7.17
N ILE A 223 2.36 16.09 6.31
CA ILE A 223 3.80 16.12 6.13
C ILE A 223 4.31 17.50 6.51
N THR A 224 5.21 17.54 7.48
CA THR A 224 5.88 18.76 7.98
C THR A 224 7.40 18.54 7.94
N LYS A 225 8.20 19.53 8.36
CA LYS A 225 9.65 19.38 8.44
C LYS A 225 10.06 18.32 9.47
N SER A 226 9.27 18.17 10.53
CA SER A 226 9.51 17.19 11.60
C SER A 226 9.34 15.74 11.13
N GLY A 227 8.47 15.52 10.14
CA GLY A 227 8.18 14.20 9.60
C GLY A 227 6.77 14.09 9.04
N THR A 228 6.33 12.85 8.87
CA THR A 228 4.99 12.52 8.36
C THR A 228 4.14 11.87 9.44
N GLU A 229 2.93 12.39 9.65
CA GLU A 229 1.88 11.77 10.44
C GLU A 229 0.85 11.13 9.51
N MET A 230 0.71 9.80 9.60
CA MET A 230 -0.27 9.03 8.82
C MET A 230 -1.53 8.81 9.65
N LEU A 231 -2.65 9.38 9.20
CA LEU A 231 -3.99 9.22 9.76
C LEU A 231 -4.76 8.22 8.89
N ARG A 232 -4.53 6.93 9.13
CA ARG A 232 -5.22 5.86 8.40
C ARG A 232 -6.65 5.69 8.90
N ASN A 233 -7.59 5.47 8.00
CA ASN A 233 -9.03 5.40 8.28
C ASN A 233 -9.54 6.62 9.07
N TYR A 234 -9.04 7.81 8.72
CA TYR A 234 -9.42 9.08 9.35
C TYR A 234 -10.95 9.32 9.32
N GLU A 235 -11.58 9.03 8.18
CA GLU A 235 -13.05 8.96 8.06
C GLU A 235 -13.46 7.61 7.48
N MET A 236 -14.55 7.04 8.02
CA MET A 236 -15.16 5.79 7.55
C MET A 236 -16.62 6.04 7.16
N PRO A 237 -16.89 6.68 6.01
CA PRO A 237 -18.22 7.15 5.65
C PRO A 237 -19.26 6.03 5.45
N ASN A 238 -18.81 4.81 5.16
CA ASN A 238 -19.67 3.67 4.88
C ASN A 238 -19.41 2.52 5.85
N GLU A 239 -20.22 2.43 6.90
CA GLU A 239 -20.14 1.34 7.87
C GLU A 239 -20.73 0.03 7.34
N ARG A 240 -20.13 -1.09 7.73
CA ARG A 240 -20.64 -2.41 7.36
C ARG A 240 -21.82 -2.78 8.25
N SER A 241 -22.97 -3.07 7.64
CA SER A 241 -24.13 -3.58 8.36
C SER A 241 -23.90 -4.99 8.94
N ASN A 242 -24.54 -5.24 10.08
CA ASN A 242 -24.55 -6.55 10.71
C ASN A 242 -25.32 -7.55 9.84
N LYS A 243 -24.80 -8.78 9.71
CA LYS A 243 -25.51 -9.85 9.01
C LYS A 243 -26.77 -10.21 9.81
N SER A 244 -27.92 -10.27 9.14
CA SER A 244 -29.21 -10.65 9.77
C SER A 244 -29.25 -12.11 10.21
N ARG A 245 -28.43 -12.97 9.61
CA ARG A 245 -28.37 -14.41 9.91
C ARG A 245 -26.93 -14.85 10.16
N ASN A 246 -26.79 -15.80 11.08
CA ASN A 246 -25.54 -16.49 11.33
C ASN A 246 -25.48 -17.76 10.47
N TYR A 247 -24.42 -17.90 9.66
CA TYR A 247 -24.20 -19.03 8.75
C TYR A 247 -23.09 -19.97 9.25
N LYS A 248 -22.83 -20.00 10.56
CA LYS A 248 -21.86 -20.93 11.16
C LYS A 248 -22.45 -22.32 11.25
N PHE A 249 -21.86 -23.27 10.53
CA PHE A 249 -22.18 -24.69 10.62
C PHE A 249 -21.42 -25.35 11.76
N ARG A 250 -22.00 -26.41 12.35
CA ARG A 250 -21.32 -27.24 13.37
C ARG A 250 -20.14 -27.98 12.74
N ARG A 251 -19.10 -28.29 13.51
CA ARG A 251 -17.99 -29.13 13.03
C ARG A 251 -18.53 -30.51 12.62
N GLY A 252 -18.03 -31.05 11.52
CA GLY A 252 -18.47 -32.35 10.97
C GLY A 252 -19.51 -32.29 9.85
N THR A 253 -20.00 -31.09 9.48
CA THR A 253 -20.97 -30.95 8.37
C THR A 253 -20.38 -31.17 6.97
N THR A 254 -19.06 -31.04 6.82
CA THR A 254 -18.37 -31.22 5.53
C THR A 254 -17.73 -32.60 5.50
N ALA A 255 -18.15 -33.46 4.56
CA ALA A 255 -17.54 -34.77 4.36
C ALA A 255 -16.09 -34.62 3.85
N TRP A 256 -15.18 -35.45 4.38
CA TRP A 256 -13.79 -35.53 3.95
C TRP A 256 -13.41 -36.98 3.68
N THR A 257 -12.49 -37.22 2.73
CA THR A 257 -12.09 -38.58 2.30
C THR A 257 -10.81 -39.06 2.98
N LYS A 258 -9.88 -38.15 3.27
CA LYS A 258 -8.65 -38.47 3.99
C LYS A 258 -8.23 -37.31 4.90
N GLU A 259 -7.77 -37.63 6.11
CA GLU A 259 -7.18 -36.71 7.08
C GLU A 259 -5.77 -37.21 7.40
N ASN A 260 -4.80 -36.28 7.46
CA ASN A 260 -3.43 -36.59 7.86
C ASN A 260 -3.01 -35.58 8.91
N ILE A 261 -2.90 -36.04 10.16
CA ILE A 261 -2.49 -35.22 11.29
C ILE A 261 -0.99 -35.39 11.49
N ARG A 262 -0.25 -34.28 11.52
CA ARG A 262 1.20 -34.28 11.76
C ARG A 262 1.52 -33.56 13.06
N SER A 263 2.22 -34.24 13.96
CA SER A 263 2.84 -33.61 15.12
C SER A 263 4.13 -32.91 14.69
N LEU A 264 4.26 -31.61 14.98
CA LEU A 264 5.48 -30.84 14.69
C LEU A 264 6.57 -31.04 15.74
N ILE A 265 6.24 -31.67 16.88
CA ILE A 265 7.19 -32.02 17.93
C ILE A 265 7.73 -33.42 17.62
N VAL A 266 9.02 -33.50 17.32
CA VAL A 266 9.72 -34.75 16.97
C VAL A 266 10.41 -35.39 18.18
N SER A 267 10.86 -34.58 19.14
CA SER A 267 11.36 -35.01 20.44
C SER A 267 11.35 -33.84 21.42
N GLU A 268 10.97 -34.11 22.67
CA GLU A 268 11.02 -33.15 23.77
C GLU A 268 11.92 -33.74 24.86
N ASP A 269 13.13 -33.19 25.00
CA ASP A 269 14.05 -33.57 26.08
C ASP A 269 13.82 -32.63 27.27
N VAL A 270 13.08 -33.11 28.26
CA VAL A 270 12.92 -32.42 29.55
C VAL A 270 14.19 -32.63 30.36
N LYS A 271 15.14 -31.68 30.26
CA LYS A 271 16.29 -31.63 31.18
C LYS A 271 15.82 -31.10 32.53
N ILE A 272 15.65 -31.99 33.50
CA ILE A 272 15.54 -31.62 34.90
C ILE A 272 16.91 -31.13 35.36
N THR A 273 17.10 -29.81 35.46
CA THR A 273 18.27 -29.24 36.13
C THR A 273 18.09 -29.40 37.63
N THR A 274 18.56 -30.52 38.18
CA THR A 274 18.78 -30.66 39.63
C THR A 274 19.88 -29.69 40.03
N GLY A 275 19.51 -28.64 40.76
CA GLY A 275 20.48 -27.81 41.48
C GLY A 275 21.38 -28.67 42.36
N ALA A 276 22.63 -28.25 42.52
CA ALA A 276 23.68 -28.98 43.24
C ALA A 276 23.19 -29.56 44.58
N GLY A 277 22.95 -30.87 44.64
CA GLY A 277 22.54 -31.55 45.88
C GLY A 277 22.03 -32.96 45.68
N LYS A 278 22.95 -33.94 45.71
CA LYS A 278 22.79 -35.41 45.91
C LYS A 278 21.73 -36.15 45.07
N ASP A 279 22.22 -37.12 44.29
CA ASP A 279 21.40 -38.13 43.61
C ASP A 279 20.46 -38.85 44.58
N GLN A 280 19.16 -38.72 44.33
CA GLN A 280 18.14 -39.63 44.87
C GLN A 280 17.69 -40.55 43.75
N GLY A 281 17.91 -41.84 43.94
CA GLY A 281 17.57 -42.87 42.97
C GLY A 281 16.06 -43.06 42.80
N GLY A 282 15.68 -43.44 41.58
CA GLY A 282 14.44 -44.13 41.28
C GLY A 282 13.23 -43.23 41.02
N PHE A 283 13.16 -42.64 39.82
CA PHE A 283 11.88 -42.24 39.23
C PHE A 283 11.82 -42.71 37.78
N GLU A 284 10.91 -43.66 37.51
CA GLU A 284 10.62 -44.12 36.16
C GLU A 284 9.93 -43.01 35.36
N ALA A 285 10.43 -42.77 34.15
CA ALA A 285 9.81 -41.85 33.20
C ALA A 285 8.44 -42.39 32.78
N ARG A 286 7.37 -41.68 33.14
CA ARG A 286 6.02 -42.01 32.69
C ARG A 286 5.92 -41.68 31.20
N GLN A 287 5.79 -42.69 30.36
CA GLN A 287 5.52 -42.48 28.93
C GLN A 287 4.22 -41.71 28.75
N VAL A 288 4.27 -40.68 27.91
CA VAL A 288 3.08 -39.94 27.46
C VAL A 288 2.20 -40.92 26.67
N PRO A 289 0.90 -41.05 27.00
CA PRO A 289 0.03 -41.91 26.22
C PRO A 289 -0.05 -41.36 24.80
N THR A 290 0.31 -42.19 23.81
CA THR A 290 -0.07 -41.98 22.42
C THR A 290 -1.59 -42.03 22.37
N GLY A 291 -2.22 -40.86 22.32
CA GLY A 291 -3.67 -40.75 22.34
C GLY A 291 -4.30 -41.52 21.18
N ALA A 292 -4.91 -42.67 21.49
CA ALA A 292 -6.06 -43.14 20.75
C ALA A 292 -7.14 -42.07 20.92
N GLY A 293 -7.60 -41.50 19.81
CA GLY A 293 -8.66 -40.50 19.83
C GLY A 293 -9.87 -41.03 20.60
N PRO A 294 -10.59 -40.18 21.37
CA PRO A 294 -11.75 -40.62 22.11
C PRO A 294 -12.79 -41.11 21.09
N GLY A 295 -13.08 -42.41 21.15
CA GLY A 295 -14.24 -43.01 20.53
C GLY A 295 -15.49 -42.29 21.03
N GLY A 296 -16.25 -41.72 20.11
CA GLY A 296 -17.55 -41.18 20.38
C GLY A 296 -18.57 -42.31 20.46
N GLU A 297 -18.75 -42.87 21.65
CA GLU A 297 -19.98 -43.53 22.05
C GLU A 297 -20.37 -43.02 23.44
N GLU A 298 -21.06 -41.90 23.49
CA GLU A 298 -22.02 -41.62 24.56
C GLU A 298 -23.28 -41.08 23.89
N GLY A 299 -24.29 -41.94 23.85
CA GLY A 299 -25.66 -41.55 23.55
C GLY A 299 -26.11 -40.54 24.59
N MET A 300 -26.64 -39.42 24.12
CA MET A 300 -27.32 -38.46 24.97
C MET A 300 -28.80 -38.54 24.62
N ASP A 301 -29.55 -39.13 25.55
CA ASP A 301 -31.01 -39.20 25.54
C ASP A 301 -31.60 -37.80 25.37
N LEU A 302 -32.50 -37.69 24.40
CA LEU A 302 -33.34 -36.52 24.20
C LEU A 302 -34.59 -36.70 25.05
N ASP A 303 -34.62 -36.06 26.21
CA ASP A 303 -35.89 -35.74 26.86
C ASP A 303 -36.56 -34.57 26.11
N SER A 304 -37.86 -34.78 25.90
CA SER A 304 -38.89 -34.00 25.21
C SER A 304 -38.93 -32.50 25.47
#